data_AF-A0A7V6L2P4-F1
#
_entry.id   AF-A0A7V6L2P4-F1
#
_cell.length_a   1.000
_cell.length_b   1.000
_cell.length_c   1.000
_cell.angle_alpha   90.00
_cell.angle_beta   90.00
_cell.angle_gamma   90.00
#
_symmetry.space_group_name_H-M   'P 1'
#
loop_
_entity.id
_entity.type
_entity.pdbx_description
1 polymer ?
#
loop_
_entity_poly.entity_id
_entity_poly.type
_entity_poly.pdbx_seq_one_letter_code
_entity_poly.pdbx_strand_id
1 'polypeptide(L)' 'MGLEIILNKIKEYKTIIIHGHLRPDGDCYGSQFGLKDIIKSSFPEKEVYVVG' A
#
# COMPACT_ATOMS: atom_id res chain seq x y z
N MET A 1 3.00 -19.01 0.70
CA MET A 1 4.26 -18.62 1.38
C MET A 1 4.55 -17.11 1.30
N GLY A 2 4.48 -16.45 0.13
CA GLY A 2 4.83 -15.01 0.04
C GLY A 2 3.78 -14.02 0.58
N LEU A 3 2.48 -14.27 0.38
CA LEU A 3 1.41 -13.33 0.75
C LEU A 3 1.30 -13.09 2.27
N GLU A 4 1.53 -14.13 3.08
CA GLU A 4 1.49 -14.02 4.54
C GLU A 4 2.58 -13.08 5.07
N ILE A 5 3.76 -13.08 4.45
CA ILE A 5 4.88 -12.21 4.83
C ILE A 5 4.48 -10.74 4.62
N ILE A 6 3.89 -10.42 3.47
CA ILE A 6 3.45 -9.05 3.15
C ILE A 6 2.36 -8.59 4.13
N LEU A 7 1.35 -9.43 4.37
CA LEU A 7 0.27 -9.10 5.30
C LEU A 7 0.78 -8.90 6.73
N ASN A 8 1.71 -9.74 7.19
CA ASN A 8 2.30 -9.58 8.51
C ASN A 8 3.10 -8.27 8.63
N LYS A 9 3.84 -7.89 7.58
CA LYS A 9 4.53 -6.61 7.54
C LYS A 9 3.58 -5.41 7.55
N ILE A 10 2.47 -5.49 6.80
CA ILE A 10 1.41 -4.46 6.85
C ILE A 10 0.85 -4.31 8.27
N LYS A 11 0.63 -5.43 8.99
CA LYS A 11 0.16 -5.41 10.39
C LYS A 11 1.19 -4.81 11.34
N GLU A 12 2.47 -5.17 11.18
CA GLU A 12 3.59 -4.77 12.04
C GLU A 12 3.86 -3.26 12.03
N TYR A 13 3.82 -2.61 10.85
CA TYR A 13 4.18 -1.20 10.74
C TYR A 13 2.97 -0.26 10.82
N LYS A 14 3.14 0.86 11.54
CA LYS A 14 2.14 1.94 11.61
C LYS A 14 2.12 2.80 10.35
N THR A 15 3.30 3.08 9.79
CA THR A 15 3.45 3.93 8.61
C THR A 15 3.87 3.10 7.40
N ILE A 16 3.17 3.26 6.28
CA ILE A 16 3.40 2.55 5.03
C ILE A 16 3.45 3.57 3.89
N ILE A 17 4.46 3.45 3.03
CA ILE A 17 4.64 4.34 1.88
C ILE A 17 4.68 3.46 0.63
N ILE A 18 3.82 3.77 -0.34
CA ILE A 18 3.66 3.01 -1.58
C ILE A 18 4.22 3.86 -2.73
N HIS A 19 5.12 3.28 -3.50
CA HIS A 19 5.80 3.92 -4.63
C HIS A 19 5.35 3.33 -5.97
N GLY A 20 5.47 4.14 -7.01
CA GLY A 20 5.22 3.78 -8.40
C GLY A 20 6.48 3.95 -9.24
N HIS A 21 6.40 3.60 -10.52
CA HIS A 21 7.48 3.85 -11.47
C HIS A 21 7.34 5.23 -12.12
N LEU A 22 8.45 5.77 -12.62
CA LEU A 22 8.59 7.15 -13.14
C LEU A 22 7.56 7.56 -14.20
N ARG A 23 7.05 6.62 -15.00
CA ARG A 23 6.05 6.87 -16.05
C ARG A 23 4.80 6.05 -15.74
N PRO A 24 4.00 6.43 -14.73
CA PRO A 24 2.86 5.65 -14.29
C PRO A 24 1.81 5.60 -15.39
N ASP A 25 1.22 4.43 -15.57
CA ASP A 25 0.01 4.24 -16.35
C ASP A 25 -1.19 4.07 -15.41
N GLY A 26 -2.36 3.77 -15.98
CA GLY A 26 -3.58 3.58 -15.18
C GLY A 26 -3.48 2.43 -14.18
N ASP A 27 -2.72 1.37 -14.50
CA ASP A 27 -2.53 0.23 -13.60
C ASP A 27 -1.62 0.58 -12.43
N CYS A 28 -0.54 1.32 -12.69
CA CYS A 28 0.36 1.81 -11.64
C CYS A 28 -0.42 2.62 -10.58
N TYR A 29 -1.23 3.59 -11.04
CA TYR A 29 -2.09 4.35 -10.13
C TYR A 29 -3.15 3.48 -9.46
N GLY A 30 -3.82 2.60 -10.21
CA GLY A 30 -4.82 1.70 -9.67
C GLY A 30 -4.28 0.80 -8.56
N SER A 31 -3.09 0.24 -8.76
CA SER A 31 -2.40 -0.60 -7.78
C SER A 31 -1.96 0.19 -6.55
N GLN A 32 -1.40 1.40 -6.72
CA GLN A 32 -0.97 2.24 -5.60
C GLN A 32 -2.15 2.68 -4.72
N PHE A 33 -3.15 3.31 -5.33
CA PHE A 33 -4.30 3.85 -4.61
C PHE A 33 -5.22 2.73 -4.11
N GLY A 34 -5.40 1.68 -4.90
CA GLY A 34 -6.18 0.50 -4.50
C GLY A 34 -5.59 -0.16 -3.25
N LEU A 35 -4.27 -0.39 -3.21
CA LEU A 35 -3.65 -0.96 -2.02
C LEU A 35 -3.73 -0.01 -0.81
N LYS A 36 -3.53 1.29 -1.01
CA LYS A 36 -3.70 2.30 0.05
C LYS A 36 -5.10 2.22 0.66
N ASP A 37 -6.13 2.20 -0.17
CA ASP A 37 -7.52 2.22 0.26
C ASP A 37 -7.92 0.92 0.97
N ILE A 38 -7.44 -0.23 0.48
CA ILE A 38 -7.62 -1.53 1.14
C ILE A 38 -7.00 -1.50 2.54
N ILE A 39 -5.76 -1.02 2.68
CA ILE A 39 -5.07 -0.96 3.98
C ILE A 39 -5.80 0.01 4.93
N LYS A 40 -6.16 1.22 4.48
CA LYS A 40 -6.86 2.20 5.33
C LYS A 40 -8.26 1.75 5.72
N SER A 41 -8.97 1.04 4.85
CA SER A 41 -10.28 0.46 5.17
C SER A 41 -10.17 -0.68 6.19
N SER A 42 -9.07 -1.44 6.16
CA SER A 42 -8.84 -2.58 7.04
C SER A 42 -8.22 -2.19 8.39
N PHE A 43 -7.38 -1.14 8.40
CA PHE A 43 -6.61 -0.66 9.55
C PHE A 43 -6.64 0.88 9.60
N PRO A 44 -7.76 1.48 10.04
CA PRO A 44 -7.99 2.93 9.97
C PRO A 44 -6.91 3.79 10.65
N GLU A 45 -6.28 3.26 11.70
CA GLU A 45 -5.23 3.90 12.50
C GLU A 45 -3.84 3.94 11.86
N LYS A 46 -3.65 3.23 10.74
CA LYS A 46 -2.37 3.25 10.00
C LYS A 46 -2.24 4.50 9.15
N GLU A 47 -1.01 4.98 9.03
CA GLU A 47 -0.65 6.10 8.16
C GLU A 47 -0.15 5.55 6.82
N VAL A 48 -0.90 5.78 5.74
CA VAL A 48 -0.59 5.21 4.42
C VAL A 48 -0.48 6.31 3.37
N TYR A 49 0.69 6.41 2.75
CA TYR A 49 1.02 7.43 1.76
C TYR A 49 1.31 6.80 0.40
N VAL A 50 0.92 7.49 -0.66
CA VAL A 50 1.30 7.15 -2.05
C VAL A 50 2.14 8.31 -2.55
N VAL A 51 3.37 8.03 -2.99
CA VAL A 51 4.34 9.03 -3.45
C VAL A 51 5.18 8.47 -4.60
N GLY A 52 5.92 9.35 -5.28
CA GLY A 52 6.78 8.99 -6.40
C GLY A 52 6.05 9.04 -7.73
#